data_AF-A0A2E0YXK1-F1
#
_entry.id   AF-A0A2E0YXK1-F1
#
_cell.length_a   1.000
_cell.length_b   1.000
_cell.length_c   1.000
_cell.angle_alpha   90.00
_cell.angle_beta   90.00
_cell.angle_gamma   90.00
#
_symmetry.space_group_name_H-M   'P 1'
#
loop_
_entity.id
_entity.type
_entity.pdbx_description
1 polymer ?
#
loop_
_entity_poly.entity_id
_entity_poly.type
_entity_poly.pdbx_seq_one_letter_code
_entity_poly.pdbx_strand_id
1 'polypeptide(L)'
;MATLKIRTILATLGSLALLQGAPAMAAMQTFDFDSGSQSFSGNGNGNTLTMSSGGVGLTVRAYSDTGDVSGDDIVEAARLLWAQSSALGIQNDDENTSSPNHSIDSVSGDSDGEFDMLLLEFDTEVNLEGIDLSWATDGGGNYADVSILAYDGTGGFSPLGGTWADVLSSNGGNYNSVGNYNNVGLSYYAVNGADVTSTAWLVGVYNPVFGSGSGLDSGDDGMKLSLIKTSTPDDQPPGEVPVPGSLPLMLLGLVLLRGRFAALRAAA
;
A
#
# COMPACT_ATOMS: atom_id res chain seq x y z
N MET A 1 -79.87 -32.80 14.64
CA MET A 1 -79.84 -31.38 14.21
C MET A 1 -78.43 -30.88 14.43
N ALA A 2 -77.81 -30.37 13.37
CA ALA A 2 -76.36 -30.42 13.14
C ALA A 2 -75.53 -29.37 13.90
N THR A 3 -74.36 -29.82 14.29
CA THR A 3 -73.19 -29.15 14.89
C THR A 3 -72.56 -28.14 13.92
N LEU A 4 -72.07 -26.99 14.42
CA LEU A 4 -71.03 -26.23 13.72
C LEU A 4 -69.90 -25.87 14.69
N LYS A 5 -68.79 -26.61 14.54
CA LYS A 5 -67.51 -26.36 15.21
C LYS A 5 -66.75 -25.29 14.42
N ILE A 6 -66.49 -24.14 15.03
CA ILE A 6 -65.58 -23.14 14.48
C ILE A 6 -64.15 -23.60 14.77
N ARG A 7 -63.38 -23.88 13.72
CA ARG A 7 -61.97 -24.28 13.78
C ARG A 7 -61.09 -23.03 13.73
N THR A 8 -60.30 -22.83 14.77
CA THR A 8 -59.18 -21.89 14.82
C THR A 8 -58.12 -22.30 13.80
N ILE A 9 -57.82 -21.44 12.83
CA ILE A 9 -56.66 -21.61 11.92
C ILE A 9 -55.54 -20.73 12.46
N LEU A 10 -54.54 -21.37 13.05
CA LEU A 10 -53.29 -20.73 13.47
C LEU A 10 -52.34 -20.75 12.27
N ALA A 11 -52.12 -19.60 11.63
CA ALA A 11 -51.12 -19.45 10.59
C ALA A 11 -49.81 -18.99 11.22
N THR A 12 -48.87 -19.92 11.43
CA THR A 12 -47.50 -19.63 11.84
C THR A 12 -46.74 -19.08 10.64
N LEU A 13 -46.46 -17.77 10.63
CA LEU A 13 -45.50 -17.14 9.73
C LEU A 13 -44.09 -17.48 10.21
N GLY A 14 -43.40 -18.34 9.48
CA GLY A 14 -41.98 -18.59 9.66
C GLY A 14 -41.17 -17.44 9.10
N SER A 15 -40.45 -16.73 9.98
CA SER A 15 -39.51 -15.67 9.60
C SER A 15 -38.28 -16.29 8.94
N LEU A 16 -38.10 -16.07 7.63
CA LEU A 16 -36.88 -16.43 6.91
C LEU A 16 -35.89 -15.26 7.04
N ALA A 17 -34.94 -15.37 7.97
CA ALA A 17 -33.86 -14.41 8.11
C ALA A 17 -32.86 -14.60 6.96
N LEU A 18 -32.94 -13.75 5.94
CA LEU A 18 -31.92 -13.62 4.90
C LEU A 18 -30.75 -12.83 5.49
N LEU A 19 -29.74 -13.56 5.98
CA LEU A 19 -28.44 -12.98 6.33
C LEU A 19 -27.74 -12.64 5.01
N GLN A 20 -27.92 -11.42 4.51
CA GLN A 20 -27.17 -10.92 3.37
C GLN A 20 -25.77 -10.53 3.86
N GLY A 21 -24.76 -11.33 3.52
CA GLY A 21 -23.36 -10.92 3.65
C GLY A 21 -23.11 -9.76 2.69
N ALA A 22 -22.75 -8.60 3.21
CA ALA A 22 -22.20 -7.53 2.39
C ALA A 22 -20.82 -7.95 1.88
N PRO A 23 -20.46 -7.69 0.60
CA PRO A 23 -19.09 -7.88 0.14
C PRO A 23 -18.17 -6.97 0.96
N ALA A 24 -17.07 -7.54 1.46
CA ALA A 24 -16.04 -6.76 2.11
C ALA A 24 -15.20 -6.15 1.00
N MET A 25 -15.40 -4.86 0.72
CA MET A 25 -14.51 -4.13 -0.19
C MET A 25 -13.07 -4.23 0.35
N ALA A 26 -12.08 -4.46 -0.51
CA ALA A 26 -10.66 -4.36 -0.16
C ALA A 26 -10.45 -3.05 0.63
N ALA A 27 -10.10 -3.17 1.91
CA ALA A 27 -9.98 -2.00 2.76
C ALA A 27 -8.74 -1.22 2.30
N MET A 28 -8.88 0.08 2.09
CA MET A 28 -7.73 0.96 1.90
C MET A 28 -7.09 1.22 3.25
N GLN A 29 -5.80 0.93 3.39
CA GLN A 29 -5.01 1.34 4.55
C GLN A 29 -4.31 2.67 4.26
N THR A 30 -4.12 3.48 5.29
CA THR A 30 -3.39 4.73 5.22
C THR A 30 -2.37 4.74 6.34
N PHE A 31 -1.09 4.79 5.96
CA PHE A 31 0.01 4.94 6.91
C PHE A 31 0.46 6.40 6.84
N ASP A 32 0.23 7.11 7.94
CA ASP A 32 0.43 8.54 8.07
C ASP A 32 1.72 8.82 8.86
N PHE A 33 2.68 9.45 8.17
CA PHE A 33 3.98 9.85 8.68
C PHE A 33 4.03 11.35 9.06
N ASP A 34 2.94 12.10 8.90
CA ASP A 34 2.90 13.56 9.08
C ASP A 34 2.53 14.01 10.50
N SER A 35 2.79 13.18 11.52
CA SER A 35 2.46 13.54 12.92
C SER A 35 3.62 13.49 13.90
N GLY A 36 4.80 12.95 13.49
CA GLY A 36 6.01 12.87 14.33
C GLY A 36 5.82 12.12 15.66
N SER A 37 4.66 11.50 15.84
CA SER A 37 4.16 11.05 17.14
C SER A 37 4.58 9.62 17.47
N GLN A 38 4.94 8.86 16.43
CA GLN A 38 5.48 7.52 16.58
C GLN A 38 6.98 7.59 16.89
N SER A 39 7.43 6.68 17.75
CA SER A 39 8.82 6.58 18.15
C SER A 39 9.55 5.56 17.29
N PHE A 40 10.78 5.88 16.90
CA PHE A 40 11.70 4.91 16.32
C PHE A 40 12.22 3.94 17.40
N SER A 41 12.65 2.75 17.00
CA SER A 41 13.26 1.77 17.90
C SER A 41 14.61 2.20 18.49
N GLY A 42 15.23 3.25 17.93
CA GLY A 42 16.49 3.83 18.39
C GLY A 42 16.83 5.14 17.67
N ASN A 43 17.98 5.73 18.04
CA ASN A 43 18.45 7.03 17.51
C ASN A 43 19.68 6.91 16.60
N GLY A 44 20.03 5.71 16.15
CA GLY A 44 21.16 5.46 15.26
C GLY A 44 20.75 4.64 14.05
N ASN A 45 21.72 4.33 13.20
CA ASN A 45 21.52 3.58 11.96
C ASN A 45 20.90 2.21 12.20
N GLY A 46 20.05 1.78 11.26
CA GLY A 46 19.29 0.54 11.37
C GLY A 46 18.17 0.59 12.41
N ASN A 47 17.81 1.78 12.89
CA ASN A 47 16.55 1.95 13.61
C ASN A 47 15.35 1.68 12.68
N THR A 48 14.20 1.48 13.30
CA THR A 48 12.98 1.09 12.62
C THR A 48 11.82 1.94 13.12
N LEU A 49 10.83 2.13 12.26
CA LEU A 49 9.51 2.65 12.63
C LEU A 49 8.48 1.54 12.44
N THR A 50 7.63 1.31 13.45
CA THR A 50 6.53 0.34 13.34
C THR A 50 5.20 1.01 13.53
N MET A 51 4.22 0.61 12.71
CA MET A 51 2.85 1.13 12.78
C MET A 51 1.85 0.11 12.21
N SER A 52 0.56 0.41 12.34
CA SER A 52 -0.49 -0.42 11.78
C SER A 52 -1.67 0.42 11.31
N SER A 53 -2.33 -0.01 10.26
CA SER A 53 -3.55 0.59 9.74
C SER A 53 -4.45 -0.49 9.16
N GLY A 54 -5.75 -0.45 9.47
CA GLY A 54 -6.72 -1.39 8.88
C GLY A 54 -6.42 -2.87 9.14
N GLY A 55 -5.69 -3.20 10.22
CA GLY A 55 -5.28 -4.57 10.55
C GLY A 55 -3.99 -5.04 9.87
N VAL A 56 -3.35 -4.21 9.04
CA VAL A 56 -2.05 -4.48 8.42
C VAL A 56 -0.95 -3.81 9.23
N GLY A 57 0.08 -4.55 9.61
CA GLY A 57 1.29 -4.04 10.24
C GLY A 57 2.33 -3.62 9.22
N LEU A 58 3.04 -2.53 9.50
CA LEU A 58 4.13 -1.99 8.71
C LEU A 58 5.36 -1.79 9.61
N THR A 59 6.51 -2.24 9.12
CA THR A 59 7.84 -1.91 9.64
C THR A 59 8.62 -1.18 8.55
N VAL A 60 9.13 0.01 8.86
CA VAL A 60 9.96 0.81 7.96
C VAL A 60 11.42 0.72 8.40
N ARG A 61 12.32 0.61 7.42
CA ARG A 61 13.79 0.71 7.56
C ARG A 61 14.35 1.66 6.51
N ALA A 62 15.53 2.20 6.75
CA ALA A 62 16.25 3.04 5.81
C ALA A 62 17.57 2.40 5.39
N TYR A 63 17.93 2.60 4.12
CA TYR A 63 19.17 2.17 3.52
C TYR A 63 19.69 3.28 2.62
N SER A 64 21.00 3.46 2.59
CA SER A 64 21.69 4.41 1.72
C SER A 64 22.92 3.73 1.15
N ASP A 65 23.34 4.15 -0.03
CA ASP A 65 24.73 3.97 -0.44
C ASP A 65 25.58 5.02 0.28
N THR A 66 26.65 4.60 0.98
CA THR A 66 27.55 5.49 1.74
C THR A 66 28.99 4.98 1.68
N GLY A 67 29.98 5.88 1.83
CA GLY A 67 31.39 5.49 2.03
C GLY A 67 32.44 6.19 1.17
N ASP A 68 32.18 7.40 0.69
CA ASP A 68 32.99 8.00 -0.38
C ASP A 68 34.26 8.71 0.14
N VAL A 69 35.25 7.93 0.58
CA VAL A 69 36.63 8.43 0.80
C VAL A 69 37.71 7.48 0.29
N SER A 70 37.43 6.16 0.20
CA SER A 70 38.15 5.16 -0.61
C SER A 70 37.53 3.77 -0.38
N GLY A 71 36.75 3.26 -1.32
CA GLY A 71 36.07 1.96 -1.23
C GLY A 71 35.10 1.75 -2.39
N ASP A 72 34.51 0.55 -2.48
CA ASP A 72 33.38 0.29 -3.38
C ASP A 72 32.09 0.82 -2.73
N ASP A 73 31.20 1.42 -3.53
CA ASP A 73 29.88 1.93 -3.14
C ASP A 73 29.00 0.75 -2.67
N ILE A 74 28.72 0.71 -1.38
CA ILE A 74 27.93 -0.35 -0.77
C ILE A 74 26.73 0.22 -0.05
N VAL A 75 25.61 -0.47 -0.20
CA VAL A 75 24.40 -0.18 0.55
C VAL A 75 24.63 -0.53 2.02
N GLU A 76 24.37 0.43 2.89
CA GLU A 76 24.44 0.31 4.34
C GLU A 76 23.09 0.63 4.98
N ALA A 77 22.94 0.27 6.25
CA ALA A 77 21.74 0.66 7.00
C ALA A 77 21.86 2.14 7.36
N ALA A 78 20.83 2.93 7.02
CA ALA A 78 20.77 4.34 7.38
C ALA A 78 19.84 4.55 8.59
N ARG A 79 19.77 5.78 9.08
CA ARG A 79 18.92 6.16 10.19
C ARG A 79 17.62 6.79 9.68
N LEU A 80 16.49 6.23 10.11
CA LEU A 80 15.19 6.88 10.02
C LEU A 80 15.04 8.01 11.03
N LEU A 81 14.43 9.11 10.61
CA LEU A 81 14.09 10.21 11.48
C LEU A 81 12.89 11.01 10.96
N TRP A 82 12.32 11.84 11.84
CA TRP A 82 11.30 12.82 11.48
C TRP A 82 11.96 14.08 10.94
N ALA A 83 11.89 14.27 9.62
CA ALA A 83 12.35 15.50 9.01
C ALA A 83 11.47 16.66 9.49
N GLN A 84 12.01 17.81 9.88
CA GLN A 84 11.17 18.98 10.29
C GLN A 84 10.08 18.72 11.37
N SER A 85 10.20 17.63 12.15
CA SER A 85 9.20 17.13 13.10
C SER A 85 7.99 16.40 12.50
N SER A 86 7.90 16.24 11.18
CA SER A 86 6.87 15.44 10.50
C SER A 86 7.32 14.98 9.10
N ALA A 87 6.81 13.85 8.61
CA ALA A 87 7.29 13.14 7.43
C ALA A 87 8.63 12.41 7.63
N LEU A 88 8.75 11.28 6.94
CA LEU A 88 9.92 10.42 6.98
C LEU A 88 11.05 11.01 6.13
N GLY A 89 12.24 10.97 6.71
CA GLY A 89 13.50 11.29 6.09
C GLY A 89 14.58 10.29 6.50
N ILE A 90 15.73 10.36 5.82
CA ILE A 90 16.88 9.49 6.06
C ILE A 90 18.06 10.36 6.49
N GLN A 91 18.85 9.83 7.42
CA GLN A 91 20.20 10.30 7.68
C GLN A 91 21.15 9.13 7.40
N ASN A 92 22.02 9.31 6.41
CA ASN A 92 23.05 8.33 6.09
C ASN A 92 24.35 8.60 6.89
N ASP A 93 25.36 7.73 6.76
CA ASP A 93 26.61 7.83 7.52
C ASP A 93 27.54 8.98 7.09
N ASP A 94 27.38 9.49 5.87
CA ASP A 94 28.15 10.62 5.34
C ASP A 94 27.49 11.98 5.63
N GLU A 95 26.25 11.97 6.13
CA GLU A 95 25.47 13.16 6.44
C GLU A 95 25.62 13.67 7.88
N ASN A 96 25.84 14.99 7.99
CA ASN A 96 25.70 15.69 9.27
C ASN A 96 24.25 16.13 9.54
N THR A 97 23.97 16.54 10.78
CA THR A 97 22.61 16.87 11.23
C THR A 97 22.05 18.23 10.77
N SER A 98 22.67 18.92 9.80
CA SER A 98 22.49 20.37 9.64
C SER A 98 21.74 20.87 8.39
N SER A 99 21.55 20.09 7.31
CA SER A 99 20.74 20.53 6.15
C SER A 99 20.63 19.44 5.05
N PRO A 100 19.52 19.35 4.27
CA PRO A 100 18.23 20.01 4.45
C PRO A 100 17.28 19.16 5.30
N ASN A 101 17.52 19.09 6.62
CA ASN A 101 16.66 18.37 7.55
C ASN A 101 16.35 16.94 7.07
N HIS A 102 17.40 16.22 6.62
CA HIS A 102 17.41 14.77 6.38
C HIS A 102 16.31 14.33 5.41
N SER A 103 16.54 14.55 4.12
CA SER A 103 15.68 14.06 3.05
C SER A 103 15.91 12.57 2.79
N ILE A 104 15.07 11.98 1.95
CA ILE A 104 15.44 10.81 1.16
C ILE A 104 15.95 11.42 -0.14
N ASP A 105 17.24 11.38 -0.42
CA ASP A 105 17.81 12.12 -1.55
C ASP A 105 18.83 11.36 -2.38
N SER A 106 19.23 12.02 -3.47
CA SER A 106 20.38 11.69 -4.30
C SER A 106 21.27 12.91 -4.48
N VAL A 107 22.60 12.71 -4.53
CA VAL A 107 23.58 13.78 -4.68
C VAL A 107 24.27 13.73 -6.04
N SER A 108 24.28 14.87 -6.76
CA SER A 108 24.89 15.02 -8.08
C SER A 108 26.35 15.39 -7.92
N GLY A 109 27.22 14.40 -8.09
CA GLY A 109 28.66 14.62 -7.95
C GLY A 109 29.45 13.34 -7.98
N ASP A 110 28.80 12.25 -7.63
CA ASP A 110 29.31 10.90 -7.78
C ASP A 110 28.71 10.22 -9.03
N SER A 111 29.56 9.51 -9.78
CA SER A 111 29.15 8.79 -11.00
C SER A 111 28.22 7.61 -10.71
N ASP A 112 28.25 7.13 -9.47
CA ASP A 112 27.61 5.90 -9.02
C ASP A 112 26.44 6.18 -8.07
N GLY A 113 26.44 7.36 -7.42
CA GLY A 113 25.29 8.07 -6.87
C GLY A 113 24.90 7.58 -5.48
N GLU A 114 24.95 8.48 -4.49
CA GLU A 114 24.44 8.24 -3.15
C GLU A 114 22.90 8.23 -3.20
N PHE A 115 22.26 7.06 -3.21
CA PHE A 115 20.79 6.96 -3.25
C PHE A 115 20.21 6.46 -1.93
N ASP A 116 19.25 7.20 -1.41
CA ASP A 116 18.47 6.80 -0.25
C ASP A 116 17.20 6.02 -0.61
N MET A 117 16.93 4.95 0.15
CA MET A 117 15.74 4.11 -0.01
C MET A 117 15.12 3.71 1.33
N LEU A 118 13.79 3.73 1.38
CA LEU A 118 12.99 3.17 2.45
C LEU A 118 12.53 1.75 2.09
N LEU A 119 12.77 0.81 3.00
CA LEU A 119 12.14 -0.50 2.95
C LEU A 119 10.87 -0.49 3.80
N LEU A 120 9.74 -0.80 3.16
CA LEU A 120 8.42 -0.91 3.76
C LEU A 120 8.04 -2.39 3.85
N GLU A 121 8.18 -2.99 5.03
CA GLU A 121 7.88 -4.40 5.29
C GLU A 121 6.49 -4.54 5.93
N PHE A 122 5.60 -5.24 5.24
CA PHE A 122 4.24 -5.51 5.68
C PHE A 122 4.11 -6.93 6.24
N ASP A 123 3.27 -7.11 7.26
CA ASP A 123 2.96 -8.44 7.80
C ASP A 123 1.97 -9.24 6.93
N THR A 124 1.41 -8.58 5.91
CA THR A 124 0.44 -9.10 4.95
C THR A 124 0.81 -8.59 3.56
N GLU A 125 0.48 -9.35 2.51
CA GLU A 125 0.69 -8.90 1.14
C GLU A 125 -0.24 -7.72 0.81
N VAL A 126 0.32 -6.65 0.24
CA VAL A 126 -0.43 -5.43 -0.11
C VAL A 126 -0.08 -4.91 -1.50
N ASN A 127 -1.03 -4.24 -2.14
CA ASN A 127 -0.80 -3.35 -3.28
C ASN A 127 -0.43 -1.96 -2.73
N LEU A 128 0.69 -1.38 -3.18
CA LEU A 128 1.05 0.02 -2.90
C LEU A 128 0.34 0.95 -3.88
N GLU A 129 -0.78 1.53 -3.44
CA GLU A 129 -1.68 2.35 -4.27
C GLU A 129 -1.10 3.73 -4.60
N GLY A 130 -0.31 4.30 -3.70
CA GLY A 130 0.23 5.65 -3.90
C GLY A 130 0.94 6.22 -2.69
N ILE A 131 1.60 7.35 -2.94
CA ILE A 131 2.44 8.06 -1.97
C ILE A 131 2.09 9.56 -1.97
N ASP A 132 2.31 10.22 -0.83
CA ASP A 132 2.30 11.68 -0.74
C ASP A 132 3.66 12.16 -0.21
N LEU A 133 4.18 13.22 -0.82
CA LEU A 133 5.38 13.91 -0.39
C LEU A 133 4.99 15.22 0.32
N SER A 134 5.61 15.50 1.46
CA SER A 134 5.46 16.79 2.16
C SER A 134 6.46 17.84 1.67
N TRP A 135 7.55 17.36 1.08
CA TRP A 135 8.60 18.16 0.49
C TRP A 135 9.24 17.35 -0.63
N ALA A 136 9.62 18.04 -1.70
CA ALA A 136 10.31 17.47 -2.83
C ALA A 136 11.16 18.55 -3.50
N THR A 137 12.31 18.18 -4.05
CA THR A 137 13.18 19.02 -4.87
C THR A 137 13.79 18.19 -5.99
N ASP A 138 13.92 18.82 -7.15
CA ASP A 138 14.70 18.39 -8.30
C ASP A 138 15.26 19.67 -8.91
N GLY A 139 16.56 19.93 -8.74
CA GLY A 139 17.23 21.10 -9.30
C GLY A 139 16.61 22.46 -8.91
N GLY A 140 15.87 22.53 -7.79
CA GLY A 140 15.11 23.71 -7.33
C GLY A 140 13.60 23.71 -7.65
N GLY A 141 13.08 22.62 -8.22
CA GLY A 141 11.64 22.33 -8.36
C GLY A 141 10.96 21.97 -7.04
N ASN A 142 9.63 21.73 -7.09
CA ASN A 142 8.83 21.23 -5.96
C ASN A 142 8.29 19.81 -6.26
N TYR A 143 9.16 18.99 -6.84
CA TYR A 143 8.89 17.64 -7.28
C TYR A 143 10.20 16.85 -7.20
N ALA A 144 10.11 15.52 -7.17
CA ALA A 144 11.25 14.61 -7.19
C ALA A 144 10.91 13.40 -8.05
N ASP A 145 11.93 12.79 -8.61
CA ASP A 145 11.83 11.52 -9.30
C ASP A 145 11.98 10.37 -8.29
N VAL A 146 11.19 9.31 -8.47
CA VAL A 146 11.00 8.24 -7.46
C VAL A 146 11.11 6.87 -8.10
N SER A 147 11.88 5.98 -7.47
CA SER A 147 11.94 4.55 -7.81
C SER A 147 11.17 3.70 -6.80
N ILE A 148 10.39 2.73 -7.31
CA ILE A 148 9.62 1.78 -6.50
C ILE A 148 9.86 0.36 -6.99
N LEU A 149 10.22 -0.51 -6.05
CA LEU A 149 10.44 -1.93 -6.27
C LEU A 149 9.54 -2.76 -5.34
N ALA A 150 9.12 -3.92 -5.82
CA ALA A 150 8.40 -4.93 -5.03
C ALA A 150 9.28 -6.15 -4.80
N TYR A 151 9.25 -6.67 -3.58
CA TYR A 151 9.82 -7.96 -3.28
C TYR A 151 9.11 -9.07 -4.06
N ASP A 152 9.88 -9.99 -4.63
CA ASP A 152 9.39 -11.02 -5.56
C ASP A 152 8.87 -12.30 -4.88
N GLY A 153 8.91 -12.34 -3.54
CA GLY A 153 8.44 -13.48 -2.75
C GLY A 153 9.49 -14.57 -2.50
N THR A 154 10.75 -14.38 -2.93
CA THR A 154 11.81 -15.38 -2.79
C THR A 154 13.02 -14.88 -1.99
N GLY A 155 13.69 -15.77 -1.25
CA GLY A 155 14.89 -15.40 -0.47
C GLY A 155 14.61 -14.44 0.69
N GLY A 156 15.60 -13.63 1.06
CA GLY A 156 15.44 -12.56 2.04
C GLY A 156 16.01 -11.27 1.49
N PHE A 157 15.66 -10.12 2.07
CA PHE A 157 16.28 -8.85 1.71
C PHE A 157 17.55 -8.64 2.51
N SER A 158 18.69 -8.49 1.82
CA SER A 158 19.97 -8.12 2.43
C SER A 158 20.78 -7.30 1.42
N PRO A 159 20.42 -6.02 1.20
CA PRO A 159 21.19 -5.14 0.31
C PRO A 159 22.57 -4.83 0.92
N LEU A 160 22.73 -5.07 2.23
CA LEU A 160 23.90 -4.70 3.01
C LEU A 160 25.20 -5.27 2.42
N GLY A 161 26.16 -4.39 2.14
CA GLY A 161 27.49 -4.75 1.64
C GLY A 161 27.54 -5.13 0.16
N GLY A 162 26.44 -4.91 -0.59
CA GLY A 162 26.39 -4.99 -2.04
C GLY A 162 25.96 -3.66 -2.66
N THR A 163 25.79 -3.62 -3.97
CA THR A 163 25.35 -2.42 -4.71
C THR A 163 23.82 -2.39 -4.86
N TRP A 164 23.26 -1.24 -5.24
CA TRP A 164 21.84 -1.19 -5.64
C TRP A 164 21.51 -2.16 -6.78
N ALA A 165 22.45 -2.46 -7.68
CA ALA A 165 22.23 -3.42 -8.75
C ALA A 165 21.98 -4.85 -8.22
N ASP A 166 22.59 -5.22 -7.09
CA ASP A 166 22.46 -6.55 -6.50
C ASP A 166 21.06 -6.79 -5.89
N VAL A 167 20.29 -5.72 -5.66
CA VAL A 167 18.91 -5.81 -5.16
C VAL A 167 17.95 -6.41 -6.20
N LEU A 168 18.24 -6.21 -7.49
CA LEU A 168 17.38 -6.64 -8.59
C LEU A 168 17.38 -8.17 -8.75
N SER A 169 16.19 -8.73 -8.97
CA SER A 169 15.98 -10.16 -9.25
C SER A 169 16.77 -10.65 -10.47
N SER A 170 16.96 -9.79 -11.47
CA SER A 170 17.77 -10.08 -12.66
C SER A 170 19.25 -10.33 -12.35
N ASN A 171 19.72 -9.84 -11.20
CA ASN A 171 21.09 -9.95 -10.73
C ASN A 171 21.22 -10.94 -9.55
N GLY A 172 20.18 -11.73 -9.27
CA GLY A 172 20.17 -12.69 -8.16
C GLY A 172 19.75 -12.10 -6.82
N GLY A 173 19.32 -10.84 -6.80
CA GLY A 173 18.53 -10.26 -5.71
C GLY A 173 17.09 -10.79 -5.71
N ASN A 174 16.19 -10.10 -5.01
CA ASN A 174 14.82 -10.57 -4.80
C ASN A 174 13.77 -9.46 -4.99
N TYR A 175 14.11 -8.38 -5.71
CA TYR A 175 13.22 -7.25 -5.96
C TYR A 175 13.05 -7.01 -7.45
N ASN A 176 11.81 -6.73 -7.85
CA ASN A 176 11.46 -6.33 -9.20
C ASN A 176 11.17 -4.83 -9.23
N SER A 177 11.69 -4.13 -10.24
CA SER A 177 11.27 -2.75 -10.52
C SER A 177 9.80 -2.73 -10.93
N VAL A 178 9.00 -1.97 -10.17
CA VAL A 178 7.56 -1.80 -10.40
C VAL A 178 7.28 -0.50 -11.13
N GLY A 179 8.05 0.55 -10.84
CA GLY A 179 7.92 1.81 -11.55
C GLY A 179 8.98 2.83 -11.16
N ASN A 180 9.34 3.66 -12.13
CA ASN A 180 10.11 4.88 -11.94
C ASN A 180 9.23 6.05 -12.39
N TYR A 181 9.00 7.00 -11.50
CA TYR A 181 8.01 8.05 -11.64
C TYR A 181 8.70 9.41 -11.68
N ASN A 182 8.40 10.20 -12.71
CA ASN A 182 9.01 11.50 -12.86
C ASN A 182 8.13 12.61 -12.26
N ASN A 183 8.77 13.65 -11.74
CA ASN A 183 8.14 14.86 -11.22
C ASN A 183 7.00 14.57 -10.20
N VAL A 184 7.24 13.66 -9.26
CA VAL A 184 6.31 13.38 -8.17
C VAL A 184 6.23 14.61 -7.27
N GLY A 185 5.06 15.26 -7.24
CA GLY A 185 4.83 16.49 -6.50
C GLY A 185 4.33 16.29 -5.06
N LEU A 186 3.89 17.39 -4.44
CA LEU A 186 3.45 17.45 -3.04
C LEU A 186 2.00 17.02 -2.78
N SER A 187 1.43 16.23 -3.69
CA SER A 187 0.06 15.73 -3.61
C SER A 187 0.05 14.24 -3.91
N TYR A 188 -0.96 13.53 -3.41
CA TYR A 188 -1.16 12.10 -3.69
C TYR A 188 -0.84 11.74 -5.15
N TYR A 189 0.12 10.85 -5.29
CA TYR A 189 0.60 10.32 -6.55
C TYR A 189 0.31 8.83 -6.58
N ALA A 190 -0.50 8.39 -7.55
CA ALA A 190 -0.82 6.99 -7.73
C ALA A 190 0.39 6.26 -8.33
N VAL A 191 0.75 5.11 -7.74
CA VAL A 191 1.88 4.29 -8.17
C VAL A 191 1.40 2.87 -8.46
N ASN A 192 2.32 1.99 -8.85
CA ASN A 192 2.04 0.57 -9.10
C ASN A 192 0.84 0.31 -10.02
N GLY A 193 0.78 0.97 -11.18
CA GLY A 193 -0.34 0.81 -12.12
C GLY A 193 -0.52 -0.60 -12.72
N ALA A 194 0.35 -1.55 -12.36
CA ALA A 194 0.23 -2.96 -12.69
C ALA A 194 -0.46 -3.79 -11.60
N ASP A 195 -0.86 -3.17 -10.48
CA ASP A 195 -1.53 -3.79 -9.34
C ASP A 195 -0.73 -4.98 -8.76
N VAL A 196 0.61 -4.86 -8.72
CA VAL A 196 1.47 -5.86 -8.08
C VAL A 196 1.24 -5.85 -6.59
N THR A 197 1.16 -7.02 -5.97
CA THR A 197 1.05 -7.16 -4.53
C THR A 197 2.38 -7.68 -3.98
N SER A 198 2.80 -7.20 -2.81
CA SER A 198 4.02 -7.65 -2.17
C SER A 198 3.98 -7.43 -0.66
N THR A 199 4.71 -8.26 0.08
CA THR A 199 4.95 -8.08 1.52
C THR A 199 6.06 -7.08 1.81
N ALA A 200 6.85 -6.68 0.82
CA ALA A 200 7.89 -5.68 1.02
C ALA A 200 8.08 -4.79 -0.22
N TRP A 201 8.23 -3.50 0.02
CA TRP A 201 8.40 -2.49 -1.01
C TRP A 201 9.64 -1.65 -0.72
N LEU A 202 10.46 -1.41 -1.73
CA LEU A 202 11.56 -0.46 -1.66
C LEU A 202 11.13 0.82 -2.37
N VAL A 203 11.21 1.96 -1.68
CA VAL A 203 10.74 3.27 -2.18
C VAL A 203 11.80 4.32 -1.85
N GLY A 204 12.28 5.04 -2.85
CA GLY A 204 13.27 6.09 -2.65
C GLY A 204 13.33 7.04 -3.83
N VAL A 205 14.31 7.92 -3.84
CA VAL A 205 14.59 8.75 -5.01
C VAL A 205 14.91 7.89 -6.22
N TYR A 206 14.81 8.48 -7.40
CA TYR A 206 15.07 7.75 -8.63
C TYR A 206 16.52 7.26 -8.69
N ASN A 207 16.65 5.95 -8.86
CA ASN A 207 17.93 5.30 -9.12
C ASN A 207 17.90 4.67 -10.52
N PRO A 208 18.77 5.11 -11.45
CA PRO A 208 18.78 4.64 -12.84
C PRO A 208 19.11 3.15 -12.99
N VAL A 209 19.71 2.52 -11.98
CA VAL A 209 19.95 1.07 -11.95
C VAL A 209 18.62 0.29 -11.99
N PHE A 210 17.55 0.85 -11.43
CA PHE A 210 16.23 0.21 -11.38
C PHE A 210 15.40 0.41 -12.65
N GLY A 211 16.00 0.97 -13.69
CA GLY A 211 15.38 1.15 -15.00
C GLY A 211 15.33 2.60 -15.42
N SER A 212 14.91 2.82 -16.65
CA SER A 212 14.84 4.15 -17.26
C SER A 212 13.40 4.56 -17.56
N GLY A 213 13.19 5.86 -17.74
CA GLY A 213 11.90 6.47 -18.04
C GLY A 213 12.07 7.81 -18.74
N SER A 214 10.97 8.34 -19.28
CA SER A 214 10.99 9.60 -20.00
C SER A 214 11.00 10.77 -19.03
N GLY A 215 12.01 11.64 -19.14
CA GLY A 215 12.12 12.84 -18.30
C GLY A 215 12.42 12.51 -16.84
N LEU A 216 13.17 11.42 -16.63
CA LEU A 216 13.84 11.13 -15.37
C LEU A 216 15.28 11.63 -15.48
N ASP A 217 15.76 12.33 -14.47
CA ASP A 217 17.18 12.63 -14.26
C ASP A 217 17.64 12.12 -12.90
N SER A 218 18.93 11.87 -12.77
CA SER A 218 19.52 11.29 -11.56
C SER A 218 20.42 12.30 -10.89
N GLY A 219 20.37 12.37 -9.56
CA GLY A 219 21.37 13.07 -8.74
C GLY A 219 20.95 14.43 -8.19
N ASP A 220 19.76 14.95 -8.47
CA ASP A 220 19.32 16.22 -7.86
C ASP A 220 17.96 16.10 -7.14
N ASP A 221 17.51 14.86 -6.94
CA ASP A 221 16.25 14.55 -6.27
C ASP A 221 16.40 14.55 -4.76
N GLY A 222 15.40 15.09 -4.08
CA GLY A 222 15.21 14.90 -2.64
C GLY A 222 13.74 14.93 -2.29
N MET A 223 13.32 14.09 -1.35
CA MET A 223 11.92 14.02 -0.91
C MET A 223 11.75 13.74 0.57
N LYS A 224 10.54 14.01 1.09
CA LYS A 224 10.10 13.61 2.43
C LYS A 224 8.74 12.94 2.36
N LEU A 225 8.71 11.66 2.71
CA LEU A 225 7.51 10.83 2.57
C LEU A 225 6.54 11.09 3.73
N SER A 226 5.37 11.65 3.44
CA SER A 226 4.36 11.96 4.45
C SER A 226 3.29 10.90 4.59
N LEU A 227 2.97 10.18 3.52
CA LEU A 227 1.87 9.21 3.54
C LEU A 227 2.08 8.13 2.48
N ILE A 228 1.63 6.91 2.80
CA ILE A 228 1.42 5.86 1.81
C ILE A 228 0.01 5.30 1.95
N LYS A 229 -0.58 4.90 0.82
CA LYS A 229 -1.83 4.15 0.77
C LYS A 229 -1.60 2.77 0.21
N THR A 230 -2.23 1.80 0.83
CA THR A 230 -2.20 0.42 0.37
C THR A 230 -3.59 -0.17 0.32
N SER A 231 -3.74 -1.28 -0.38
CA SER A 231 -4.90 -2.14 -0.30
C SER A 231 -4.45 -3.59 -0.16
N THR A 232 -5.25 -4.41 0.51
CA THR A 232 -5.05 -5.86 0.52
C THR A 232 -5.75 -6.47 -0.69
N PRO A 233 -5.20 -7.56 -1.28
CA PRO A 233 -5.90 -8.33 -2.30
C PRO A 233 -7.31 -8.70 -1.83
N ASP A 234 -8.28 -8.68 -2.74
CA ASP A 234 -9.61 -9.22 -2.44
C ASP A 234 -9.54 -10.75 -2.41
N ASP A 235 -9.40 -11.33 -1.22
CA ASP A 235 -9.41 -12.78 -1.00
C ASP A 235 -10.80 -13.41 -1.17
N GLN A 236 -11.83 -12.66 -1.59
CA GLN A 236 -13.12 -13.26 -1.84
C GLN A 236 -13.05 -14.19 -3.08
N PRO A 237 -13.34 -15.51 -2.95
CA PRO A 237 -13.66 -16.30 -4.13
C PRO A 237 -14.79 -15.57 -4.85
N PRO A 238 -14.82 -15.52 -6.21
CA PRO A 238 -15.80 -14.73 -6.96
C PRO A 238 -17.18 -15.00 -6.39
N GLY A 239 -17.65 -14.03 -5.59
CA GLY A 239 -18.83 -14.23 -4.78
C GLY A 239 -19.98 -14.45 -5.74
N GLU A 240 -20.73 -15.54 -5.55
CA GLU A 240 -21.98 -15.73 -6.28
C GLU A 240 -22.76 -14.42 -6.16
N VAL A 241 -22.93 -13.75 -7.31
CA VAL A 241 -23.60 -12.46 -7.39
C VAL A 241 -24.92 -12.62 -6.65
N PRO A 242 -25.14 -11.88 -5.54
CA PRO A 242 -26.38 -12.00 -4.81
C PRO A 242 -27.51 -11.77 -5.79
N VAL A 243 -28.30 -12.83 -6.05
CA VAL A 243 -29.44 -12.72 -6.95
C VAL A 243 -30.25 -11.54 -6.44
N PRO A 244 -30.55 -10.53 -7.28
CA PRO A 244 -31.15 -9.29 -6.82
C PRO A 244 -32.31 -9.59 -5.89
N GLY A 245 -32.40 -8.91 -4.74
CA GLY A 245 -33.47 -9.15 -3.75
C GLY A 245 -34.89 -9.04 -4.31
N SER A 246 -35.04 -8.57 -5.56
CA SER A 246 -36.25 -8.63 -6.36
C SER A 246 -36.69 -10.04 -6.77
N LEU A 247 -35.81 -11.04 -6.88
CA LEU A 247 -36.18 -12.41 -7.27
C LEU A 247 -37.04 -13.12 -6.21
N PRO A 248 -36.65 -13.14 -4.91
CA PRO A 248 -37.53 -13.62 -3.85
C PRO A 248 -38.85 -12.84 -3.78
N LEU A 249 -38.83 -11.52 -3.98
CA LEU A 249 -40.04 -10.67 -3.97
C LEU A 249 -40.95 -10.93 -5.19
N MET A 250 -40.37 -11.18 -6.37
CA MET A 250 -41.08 -11.54 -7.58
C MET A 250 -41.74 -12.91 -7.42
N LEU A 251 -41.02 -13.89 -6.86
CA LEU A 251 -41.57 -15.21 -6.55
C LEU A 251 -42.69 -15.13 -5.50
N LEU A 252 -42.51 -14.31 -4.46
CA LEU A 252 -43.56 -14.06 -3.47
C LEU A 252 -44.79 -13.40 -4.10
N GLY A 253 -44.59 -12.42 -4.99
CA GLY A 253 -45.64 -11.78 -5.78
C GLY A 253 -46.43 -12.77 -6.64
N LEU A 254 -45.73 -13.70 -7.31
CA LEU A 254 -46.35 -14.77 -8.12
C LEU A 254 -47.18 -15.75 -7.27
N VAL A 255 -46.70 -16.12 -6.08
CA VAL A 255 -47.43 -16.97 -5.14
C VAL A 255 -48.70 -16.27 -4.63
N LEU A 256 -48.59 -14.99 -4.28
CA LEU A 256 -49.73 -14.18 -3.83
C LEU A 256 -50.77 -13.96 -4.94
N LEU A 257 -50.35 -13.76 -6.19
CA LEU A 257 -51.27 -13.69 -7.33
C LEU A 257 -52.00 -15.03 -7.54
N ARG A 258 -51.29 -16.16 -7.47
CA ARG A 258 -51.91 -17.49 -7.64
C ARG A 258 -52.93 -17.79 -6.54
N GLY A 259 -52.66 -17.39 -5.30
CA GLY A 259 -53.59 -17.51 -4.18
C GLY A 259 -54.90 -16.73 -4.40
N ARG A 260 -54.83 -15.54 -5.00
CA ARG A 260 -56.02 -14.73 -5.33
C ARG A 260 -56.90 -15.37 -6.41
N PHE A 261 -56.31 -15.95 -7.45
CA PHE A 261 -57.09 -16.61 -8.51
C PHE A 261 -57.76 -17.92 -8.05
N ALA A 262 -57.15 -18.65 -7.11
CA ALA A 262 -57.75 -19.85 -6.53
C ALA A 262 -58.95 -19.52 -5.62
N ALA A 263 -58.87 -18.45 -4.85
CA ALA A 263 -59.97 -17.99 -3.98
C ALA A 263 -61.18 -17.49 -4.79
N LEU A 264 -60.95 -16.82 -5.93
CA LEU A 264 -62.03 -16.33 -6.81
C LEU A 264 -62.77 -17.46 -7.55
N ARG A 265 -62.10 -18.58 -7.84
CA ARG A 265 -62.74 -19.78 -8.44
C ARG A 265 -63.52 -20.65 -7.44
N ALA A 266 -63.24 -20.55 -6.15
CA ALA A 266 -63.96 -21.29 -5.12
C ALA A 266 -65.22 -20.53 -4.61
N ALA A 267 -65.41 -19.29 -5.03
CA ALA A 267 -66.52 -18.42 -4.65
C ALA A 267 -67.57 -18.20 -5.77
N ALA A 268 -67.41 -18.89 -6.91
CA ALA A 268 -68.36 -18.95 -8.02
C ALA A 268 -68.93 -20.37 -8.12
#